data_AF-A0A359IHC8-F1
#
_entry.id   AF-A0A359IHC8-F1
#
_cell.length_a   1.000
_cell.length_b   1.000
_cell.length_c   1.000
_cell.angle_alpha   90.00
_cell.angle_beta   90.00
_cell.angle_gamma   90.00
#
_symmetry.space_group_name_H-M   'P 1'
#
loop_
_entity.id
_entity.type
_entity.pdbx_description
1 polymer ?
#
loop_
_entity_poly.entity_id
_entity_poly.type
_entity_poly.pdbx_seq_one_letter_code
_entity_poly.pdbx_strand_id
1 'polypeptide(L)'
;MKKIPYGISNYKELRDLNMYYVDKTKYIEVLEEKDRYQFFIRPRRFGKSLFLTMMECYYDINEKENFEKYFGELYIGKNKTAEANKYIVLKLNFSAVISDQGKEKLIESFDMTVVQEINTSIRKYKNI
;
A
#
# COMPACT_ATOMS: atom_id res chain seq x y z
N MET A 1 -21.12 -15.07 8.01
CA MET A 1 -20.76 -13.78 8.63
C MET A 1 -19.25 -13.58 8.46
N LYS A 2 -18.79 -12.46 7.89
CA LYS A 2 -17.34 -12.20 7.69
C LYS A 2 -16.67 -11.86 9.03
N LYS A 3 -15.43 -12.31 9.23
CA LYS A 3 -14.66 -12.01 10.46
C LYS A 3 -14.18 -10.55 10.47
N ILE A 4 -14.16 -9.92 11.63
CA ILE A 4 -13.58 -8.58 11.80
C ILE A 4 -12.04 -8.69 11.74
N PRO A 5 -11.36 -7.91 10.89
CA PRO A 5 -9.90 -7.94 10.75
C PRO A 5 -9.21 -7.24 11.92
N TYR A 6 -9.04 -7.94 13.03
CA TYR A 6 -8.29 -7.43 14.17
C TYR A 6 -6.79 -7.62 13.96
N GLY A 7 -6.04 -6.52 13.86
CA GLY A 7 -4.59 -6.55 13.66
C GLY A 7 -4.12 -6.74 12.21
N ILE A 8 -5.03 -7.00 11.27
CA ILE A 8 -4.70 -7.13 9.85
C ILE A 8 -4.59 -5.75 9.20
N SER A 9 -3.42 -5.45 8.64
CA SER A 9 -3.15 -4.19 7.94
C SER A 9 -2.71 -4.38 6.49
N ASN A 10 -2.72 -5.61 5.98
CA ASN A 10 -2.41 -5.93 4.60
C ASN A 10 -3.72 -6.12 3.81
N TYR A 11 -3.90 -5.34 2.74
CA TYR A 11 -5.11 -5.36 1.93
C TYR A 11 -5.34 -6.71 1.24
N LYS A 12 -4.31 -7.28 0.60
CA LYS A 12 -4.44 -8.56 -0.11
C LYS A 12 -4.80 -9.69 0.84
N GLU A 13 -4.12 -9.78 1.98
CA GLU A 13 -4.43 -10.75 3.04
C GLU A 13 -5.89 -10.62 3.51
N LEU A 14 -6.36 -9.39 3.74
CA LEU A 14 -7.74 -9.14 4.15
C LEU A 14 -8.75 -9.64 3.11
N ARG A 15 -8.47 -9.42 1.81
CA ARG A 15 -9.31 -9.87 0.70
C ARG A 15 -9.26 -11.39 0.54
N ASP A 16 -8.07 -12.00 0.59
CA ASP A 16 -7.84 -13.44 0.46
C ASP A 16 -8.54 -14.23 1.58
N LEU A 17 -8.50 -13.70 2.81
CA LEU A 17 -9.19 -14.29 3.97
C LEU A 17 -10.69 -13.97 4.01
N ASN A 18 -11.23 -13.28 3.00
CA ASN A 18 -12.62 -12.85 2.90
C ASN A 18 -13.16 -12.20 4.19
N MET A 19 -12.35 -11.32 4.79
CA MET A 19 -12.70 -10.63 6.02
C MET A 19 -13.62 -9.43 5.76
N TYR A 20 -14.18 -8.89 6.84
CA TYR A 20 -14.99 -7.68 6.76
C TYR A 20 -14.14 -6.50 6.30
N TYR A 21 -14.52 -5.88 5.18
CA TYR A 21 -13.83 -4.72 4.59
C TYR A 21 -14.84 -3.60 4.39
N VAL A 22 -14.49 -2.39 4.85
CA VAL A 22 -15.23 -1.18 4.49
C VAL A 22 -14.58 -0.61 3.24
N ASP A 23 -15.32 -0.57 2.14
CA ASP A 23 -14.81 -0.11 0.86
C ASP A 23 -14.46 1.39 0.90
N LYS A 24 -13.16 1.67 0.73
CA LYS A 24 -12.58 3.02 0.64
C LYS A 24 -11.96 3.28 -0.74
N THR A 25 -12.19 2.41 -1.71
CA THR A 25 -11.50 2.47 -3.00
C THR A 25 -11.89 3.67 -3.85
N LYS A 26 -13.07 4.28 -3.62
CA LYS A 26 -13.45 5.57 -4.24
C LYS A 26 -12.47 6.71 -4.02
N TYR A 27 -11.67 6.65 -2.94
CA TYR A 27 -10.67 7.69 -2.69
C TYR A 27 -9.47 7.60 -3.61
N ILE A 28 -9.31 6.53 -4.39
CA ILE A 28 -8.28 6.45 -5.44
C ILE A 28 -8.52 7.57 -6.47
N GLU A 29 -9.72 7.64 -7.07
CA GLU A 29 -10.10 8.70 -8.02
C GLU A 29 -9.88 10.09 -7.42
N VAL A 30 -10.37 10.28 -6.19
CA VAL A 30 -10.21 11.56 -5.49
C VAL A 30 -8.73 11.91 -5.34
N LEU A 31 -7.84 10.96 -5.08
CA LEU A 31 -6.40 11.24 -4.93
C LEU A 31 -5.73 11.51 -6.27
N GLU A 32 -6.13 10.83 -7.34
CA GLU A 32 -5.61 11.06 -8.69
C GLU A 32 -5.96 12.45 -9.22
N GLU A 33 -7.11 13.01 -8.84
CA GLU A 33 -7.56 14.36 -9.23
C GLU A 33 -7.00 15.50 -8.36
N LYS A 34 -6.37 15.20 -7.22
CA LYS A 34 -5.93 16.21 -6.26
C LYS A 34 -4.47 16.63 -6.49
N ASP A 35 -4.07 17.73 -5.83
CA ASP A 35 -2.71 18.25 -5.89
C ASP A 35 -1.65 17.20 -5.53
N ARG A 36 -0.44 17.39 -6.07
CA ARG A 36 0.68 16.43 -6.03
C ARG A 36 1.08 15.94 -4.63
N TYR A 37 0.73 16.65 -3.56
CA TYR A 37 1.11 16.33 -2.19
C TYR A 37 -0.11 16.15 -1.30
N GLN A 38 -0.31 14.91 -0.84
CA GLN A 38 -1.41 14.52 0.04
C GLN A 38 -0.88 14.14 1.41
N PHE A 39 -1.33 14.86 2.46
CA PHE A 39 -0.95 14.59 3.84
C PHE A 39 -2.11 13.95 4.60
N PHE A 40 -1.95 12.70 5.02
CA PHE A 40 -2.89 12.05 5.92
C PHE A 40 -2.57 12.42 7.36
N ILE A 41 -3.49 13.11 8.03
CA ILE A 41 -3.41 13.34 9.49
C ILE A 41 -3.26 12.00 10.24
N ARG A 42 -2.69 12.02 11.45
CA ARG A 42 -2.23 10.80 12.16
C ARG A 42 -3.14 10.29 13.31
N PRO A 43 -4.49 10.17 13.20
CA PRO A 43 -5.22 9.38 14.18
C PRO A 43 -4.78 7.91 14.13
N ARG A 44 -4.47 7.32 15.29
CA ARG A 44 -4.05 5.92 15.46
C ARG A 44 -5.20 4.98 15.07
N ARG A 45 -4.88 3.80 14.50
CA ARG A 45 -5.84 2.76 14.08
C ARG A 45 -6.88 3.17 13.03
N PHE A 46 -6.65 4.28 12.31
CA PHE A 46 -7.58 4.76 11.28
C PHE A 46 -7.51 4.02 9.93
N GLY A 47 -6.73 2.94 9.84
CA GLY A 47 -6.58 2.14 8.63
C GLY A 47 -5.63 2.72 7.57
N LYS A 48 -4.71 3.62 7.95
CA LYS A 48 -3.72 4.21 7.02
C LYS A 48 -2.85 3.15 6.34
N SER A 49 -2.28 2.21 7.09
CA SER A 49 -1.46 1.13 6.52
C SER A 49 -2.27 0.25 5.57
N LEU A 50 -3.51 -0.09 5.94
CA LEU A 50 -4.41 -0.85 5.06
C LEU A 50 -4.67 -0.10 3.75
N PHE A 51 -4.93 1.20 3.84
CA PHE A 51 -5.14 2.06 2.67
C PHE A 51 -3.89 2.15 1.77
N LEU A 52 -2.69 2.31 2.35
CA LEU A 52 -1.43 2.29 1.61
C LEU A 52 -1.20 0.96 0.89
N THR A 53 -1.45 -0.17 1.56
CA THR A 53 -1.31 -1.50 0.91
C THR A 53 -2.39 -1.76 -0.15
N MET A 54 -3.57 -1.14 -0.01
CA MET A 54 -4.61 -1.16 -1.03
C MET A 54 -4.17 -0.38 -2.28
N MET A 55 -3.60 0.81 -2.12
CA MET A 55 -3.03 1.58 -3.23
C MET A 55 -1.83 0.88 -3.88
N GLU A 56 -0.95 0.28 -3.07
CA GLU A 56 0.14 -0.58 -3.56
C GLU A 56 -0.43 -1.67 -4.48
N CYS A 57 -1.46 -2.40 -4.04
CA CYS A 57 -2.12 -3.41 -4.84
C CYS A 57 -2.82 -2.87 -6.10
N TYR A 58 -3.36 -1.64 -6.05
CA TYR A 58 -4.10 -1.04 -7.15
C TYR A 58 -3.18 -0.57 -8.29
N TYR A 59 -2.07 0.07 -7.95
CA TYR A 59 -1.16 0.66 -8.93
C TYR A 59 -0.11 -0.33 -9.46
N ASP A 60 0.22 -1.36 -8.69
CA ASP A 60 1.27 -2.33 -9.03
C ASP A 60 0.97 -3.11 -10.32
N ILE A 61 1.88 -3.02 -11.28
CA ILE A 61 1.82 -3.70 -12.57
C ILE A 61 1.79 -5.23 -12.45
N ASN A 62 2.43 -5.80 -11.42
CA ASN A 62 2.39 -7.24 -11.18
C ASN A 62 0.99 -7.74 -10.78
N GLU A 63 0.11 -6.85 -10.31
CA GLU A 63 -1.24 -7.20 -9.86
C GLU A 63 -2.29 -7.09 -10.97
N LYS A 64 -1.87 -6.82 -12.22
CA LYS A 64 -2.78 -6.65 -13.37
C LYS A 64 -3.73 -7.83 -13.58
N GLU A 65 -3.22 -9.05 -13.47
CA GLU A 65 -4.03 -10.28 -13.62
C GLU A 65 -4.94 -10.52 -12.42
N ASN A 66 -4.63 -9.93 -11.26
CA ASN A 66 -5.39 -10.07 -10.02
C ASN A 66 -6.39 -8.92 -9.80
N PHE A 67 -6.53 -7.98 -10.74
CA PHE A 67 -7.39 -6.81 -10.56
C PHE A 67 -8.82 -7.20 -10.18
N GLU A 68 -9.42 -8.14 -10.92
CA GLU A 68 -10.80 -8.57 -10.69
C GLU A 68 -10.96 -9.20 -9.30
N LYS A 69 -10.01 -10.07 -8.93
CA LYS A 69 -9.97 -10.73 -7.61
C LYS A 69 -9.98 -9.71 -6.47
N TYR A 70 -9.16 -8.67 -6.56
CA TYR A 70 -9.00 -7.73 -5.46
C TYR A 70 -9.99 -6.57 -5.50
N PHE A 71 -10.43 -6.12 -6.67
CA PHE A 71 -11.20 -4.88 -6.82
C PHE A 71 -12.56 -5.04 -7.50
N GLY A 72 -12.85 -6.14 -8.22
CA GLY A 72 -14.04 -6.26 -9.07
C GLY A 72 -15.37 -5.95 -8.40
N GLU A 73 -15.55 -6.39 -7.15
CA GLU A 73 -16.77 -6.14 -6.37
C GLU A 73 -16.84 -4.72 -5.77
N LEU A 74 -15.71 -4.01 -5.71
CA LEU A 74 -15.55 -2.72 -5.04
C LEU A 74 -15.87 -1.57 -5.99
N TYR A 75 -16.01 -0.37 -5.44
CA TYR A 75 -16.27 0.85 -6.20
C TYR A 75 -15.26 1.03 -7.35
N ILE A 76 -13.96 0.92 -7.07
CA ILE A 76 -12.93 1.16 -8.09
C ILE A 76 -12.80 0.04 -9.12
N GLY A 77 -13.31 -1.17 -8.83
CA GLY A 77 -13.40 -2.23 -9.84
C GLY A 77 -14.41 -1.87 -10.92
N LYS A 78 -15.50 -1.21 -10.52
CA LYS A 78 -16.57 -0.73 -11.41
C LYS A 78 -16.24 0.61 -12.06
N ASN A 79 -15.41 1.43 -11.41
CA ASN A 79 -14.96 2.73 -11.89
C ASN A 79 -13.43 2.70 -12.03
N LYS A 80 -12.94 1.82 -12.90
CA LYS A 80 -11.50 1.63 -13.09
C LYS A 80 -10.88 2.88 -13.72
N THR A 81 -9.90 3.48 -13.06
CA THR A 81 -9.17 4.62 -13.59
C THR A 81 -8.16 4.18 -14.64
N ALA A 82 -7.63 5.15 -15.39
CA ALA A 82 -6.55 4.87 -16.33
C ALA A 82 -5.30 4.35 -15.60
N GLU A 83 -5.12 4.62 -14.31
CA GLU A 83 -3.87 4.40 -13.58
C GLU A 83 -3.73 3.00 -12.97
N ALA A 84 -4.79 2.19 -13.01
CA ALA A 84 -4.81 0.83 -12.48
C ALA A 84 -3.72 -0.08 -13.08
N ASN A 85 -2.92 -0.70 -12.22
CA ASN A 85 -1.87 -1.68 -12.52
C ASN A 85 -0.90 -1.25 -13.62
N LYS A 86 -0.48 0.01 -13.63
CA LYS A 86 0.47 0.56 -14.62
C LYS A 86 1.88 0.77 -14.08
N TYR A 87 2.06 0.72 -12.77
CA TYR A 87 3.24 1.26 -12.13
C TYR A 87 4.11 0.23 -11.43
N ILE A 88 5.40 0.51 -11.42
CA ILE A 88 6.31 -0.03 -10.43
C ILE A 88 6.10 0.75 -9.14
N VAL A 89 5.63 0.08 -8.09
CA VAL A 89 5.40 0.71 -6.79
C VAL A 89 6.59 0.47 -5.88
N LEU A 90 7.28 1.54 -5.48
CA LEU A 90 8.30 1.53 -4.43
C LEU A 90 7.65 1.85 -3.09
N LYS A 91 7.74 0.90 -2.16
CA LYS A 91 7.24 1.06 -0.80
C LYS A 91 8.42 1.28 0.13
N LEU A 92 8.38 2.38 0.89
CA LEU A 92 9.39 2.70 1.89
C LEU A 92 8.75 2.66 3.27
N ASN A 93 9.26 1.78 4.14
CA ASN A 93 8.81 1.69 5.52
C ASN A 93 9.93 2.07 6.48
N PHE A 94 9.77 3.23 7.12
CA PHE A 94 10.75 3.74 8.08
C PHE A 94 10.40 3.43 9.54
N SER A 95 9.45 2.52 9.82
CA SER A 95 9.03 2.22 11.20
C SER A 95 10.12 1.60 12.07
N ALA A 96 11.16 1.03 11.45
CA ALA A 96 12.28 0.38 12.12
C ALA A 96 13.55 1.26 12.20
N VAL A 97 13.50 2.50 11.67
CA VAL A 97 14.64 3.42 11.71
C VAL A 97 14.92 3.83 13.16
N ILE A 98 16.16 3.64 13.59
CA ILE A 98 16.63 3.97 14.94
C ILE A 98 16.81 5.48 15.01
N SER A 99 16.15 6.17 15.93
CA SER A 99 16.19 7.64 16.02
C SER A 99 16.65 8.17 17.39
N ASP A 100 16.86 7.28 18.35
CA ASP A 100 17.17 7.57 19.75
C ASP A 100 18.63 7.29 20.14
N GLN A 101 19.46 6.80 19.21
CA GLN A 101 20.87 6.41 19.44
C GLN A 101 21.89 7.37 18.81
N GLY A 102 21.48 8.61 18.53
CA GLY A 102 22.34 9.62 17.94
C GLY A 102 22.38 9.59 16.40
N LYS A 103 22.99 10.64 15.83
CA LYS A 103 22.95 10.93 14.39
C LYS A 103 23.55 9.82 13.52
N GLU A 104 24.66 9.23 13.96
CA GLU A 104 25.36 8.20 13.19
C GLU A 104 24.50 6.93 13.02
N LYS A 105 23.93 6.43 14.13
CA LYS A 105 23.02 5.27 14.10
C LYS A 105 21.72 5.55 13.35
N LEU A 106 21.24 6.78 13.39
CA LEU A 106 20.10 7.21 12.58
C LEU A 106 20.39 7.10 11.08
N ILE A 107 21.52 7.64 10.63
CA ILE A 107 21.93 7.57 9.21
C ILE A 107 22.14 6.12 8.79
N GLU A 108 22.89 5.34 9.59
CA GLU A 108 23.16 3.94 9.30
C GLU A 108 21.85 3.12 9.14
N SER A 109 20.92 3.25 10.09
CA SER A 109 19.65 2.52 10.04
C SER A 109 18.71 2.99 8.92
N PHE A 110 18.73 4.28 8.59
CA PHE A 110 18.01 4.82 7.44
C PHE A 110 18.55 4.24 6.13
N ASP A 111 19.87 4.29 5.92
CA ASP A 111 20.53 3.80 4.70
C ASP A 111 20.28 2.29 4.52
N MET A 112 20.43 1.51 5.59
CA MET A 112 20.11 0.07 5.57
C MET A 112 18.65 -0.18 5.19
N THR A 113 17.71 0.60 5.74
CA THR A 113 16.28 0.47 5.42
C THR A 113 16.02 0.76 3.94
N VAL A 114 16.57 1.85 3.42
CA VAL A 114 16.39 2.24 2.01
C VAL A 114 16.97 1.18 1.07
N VAL A 115 18.21 0.73 1.31
CA VAL A 115 18.86 -0.30 0.50
C VAL A 115 18.06 -1.60 0.51
N GLN A 116 17.54 -2.01 1.68
CA GLN A 116 16.71 -3.20 1.80
C GLN A 116 15.41 -3.10 0.99
N GLU A 117 14.70 -1.98 1.07
CA GLU A 117 13.43 -1.77 0.35
C GLU A 117 13.63 -1.66 -1.17
N ILE A 118 14.72 -1.02 -1.60
CA ILE A 118 15.11 -0.97 -3.03
C ILE A 118 15.44 -2.37 -3.53
N ASN A 119 16.29 -3.13 -2.84
CA ASN A 119 16.64 -4.49 -3.25
C ASN A 119 15.43 -5.44 -3.25
N THR A 120 14.49 -5.23 -2.34
CA THR A 120 13.21 -5.96 -2.33
C THR A 120 12.37 -5.60 -3.54
N SER A 121 12.30 -4.31 -3.90
CA SER A 121 11.59 -3.84 -5.09
C SER A 121 12.23 -4.38 -6.38
N ILE A 122 13.56 -4.32 -6.52
CA ILE A 122 14.27 -4.89 -7.68
C ILE A 122 13.96 -6.38 -7.84
N ARG A 123 13.97 -7.15 -6.75
CA ARG A 123 13.62 -8.57 -6.78
C ARG A 123 12.17 -8.81 -7.16
N LYS A 124 11.24 -8.01 -6.62
CA LYS A 124 9.80 -8.07 -6.91
C LYS A 124 9.50 -7.85 -8.40
N TYR A 125 10.29 -7.02 -9.07
CA TYR A 125 10.06 -6.58 -10.44
C TYR A 125 11.04 -7.15 -11.47
N LYS A 126 11.84 -8.16 -11.08
CA LYS A 126 12.90 -8.75 -11.93
C LYS A 126 12.41 -9.31 -13.27
N ASN A 127 11.16 -9.75 -13.32
CA ASN A 127 10.57 -10.48 -14.47
C ASN A 127 9.49 -9.68 -15.20
N ILE A 128 9.37 -8.38 -14.92
CA ILE A 128 8.57 -7.46 -15.76
C ILE A 128 9.42 -7.09 -16.97
#